data_AF-A0A9R1JQ22-F1
#
_entry.id   AF-A0A9R1JQ22-F1
#
_cell.length_a   1.000
_cell.length_b   1.000
_cell.length_c   1.000
_cell.angle_alpha   90.00
_cell.angle_beta   90.00
_cell.angle_gamma   90.00
#
_symmetry.space_group_name_H-M   'P 1'
#
loop_
_entity.id
_entity.type
_entity.pdbx_description
1 polymer ?
#
loop_
_entity_poly.entity_id
_entity_poly.type
_entity_poly.pdbx_seq_one_letter_code
_entity_poly.pdbx_strand_id
1 'polypeptide(L)'
;MGKGPVGTNKTLICLWLVLLLLLSYKKMRSDGCEDHDSQTWDGNMCVKHGTCNVVCQREGYDRGRCYVTVCRCYKNCTALPI
;
A
#
# COMPACT_ATOMS: atom_id res chain seq x y z
N MET A 1 30.51 -28.36 -38.61
CA MET A 1 29.87 -28.50 -37.29
C MET A 1 29.58 -27.11 -36.74
N GLY A 2 28.31 -26.71 -36.71
CA GLY A 2 27.87 -25.48 -36.04
C GLY A 2 27.26 -25.79 -34.68
N LYS A 3 27.51 -24.91 -33.69
CA LYS A 3 26.63 -24.62 -32.54
C LYS A 3 26.98 -23.20 -32.05
N GLY A 4 26.29 -22.19 -32.58
CA GLY A 4 26.28 -20.85 -31.97
C GLY A 4 25.45 -20.88 -30.68
N PRO A 5 25.77 -20.04 -29.68
CA PRO A 5 25.08 -20.06 -28.39
C PRO A 5 23.66 -19.48 -28.50
N VAL A 6 22.72 -20.33 -28.90
CA VAL A 6 21.27 -20.08 -28.77
C VAL A 6 20.91 -20.35 -27.30
N GLY A 7 20.95 -19.32 -26.46
CA GLY A 7 20.57 -19.46 -25.05
C GLY A 7 20.55 -18.20 -24.20
N THR A 8 21.19 -17.12 -24.65
CA THR A 8 21.31 -15.86 -23.88
C THR A 8 20.04 -15.01 -23.89
N ASN A 9 19.31 -15.00 -25.01
CA ASN A 9 18.17 -14.08 -25.20
C ASN A 9 17.00 -14.39 -24.25
N LYS A 10 16.65 -15.66 -24.08
CA LYS A 10 15.52 -16.07 -23.21
C LYS A 10 15.80 -15.76 -21.74
N THR A 11 17.02 -16.01 -21.28
CA THR A 11 17.42 -15.75 -19.89
C THR A 11 17.47 -14.25 -19.59
N LEU A 12 17.96 -13.44 -20.54
CA LEU A 12 17.94 -11.98 -20.44
C LEU A 12 16.51 -11.45 -20.40
N ILE A 13 15.63 -11.94 -21.27
CA ILE A 13 14.20 -11.57 -21.25
C ILE A 13 13.56 -11.93 -19.90
N CYS A 14 13.82 -13.12 -19.38
CA CYS A 14 13.31 -13.53 -18.06
C CYS A 14 13.83 -12.63 -16.93
N LEU A 15 15.13 -12.32 -16.92
CA LEU A 15 15.73 -11.40 -15.94
C LEU A 15 15.10 -10.01 -16.00
N TRP A 16 14.86 -9.50 -17.20
CA TRP A 16 14.17 -8.22 -17.41
C TRP A 16 12.72 -8.24 -16.90
N LEU A 17 11.97 -9.31 -17.19
CA LEU A 17 10.60 -9.48 -16.71
C LEU A 17 10.56 -9.56 -15.18
N VAL A 18 11.49 -10.29 -14.55
CA VAL A 18 11.61 -10.38 -13.10
C VAL A 18 11.95 -9.02 -12.50
N LEU A 19 12.86 -8.25 -13.10
CA LEU A 19 13.18 -6.89 -12.65
C LEU A 19 11.99 -5.94 -12.77
N LEU A 20 11.22 -6.01 -13.86
CA LEU A 20 9.98 -5.25 -14.04
C LEU A 20 8.91 -5.63 -13.01
N LEU A 21 8.78 -6.92 -12.70
CA LEU A 21 7.90 -7.43 -11.64
C LEU A 21 8.32 -6.91 -10.26
N LEU A 22 9.61 -6.92 -9.94
CA LEU A 22 10.15 -6.40 -8.68
C LEU A 22 9.98 -4.88 -8.56
N LEU A 23 10.13 -4.14 -9.66
CA LEU A 23 9.86 -2.69 -9.70
C LEU A 23 8.37 -2.39 -9.53
N SER A 24 7.50 -3.25 -10.08
CA SER A 24 6.04 -3.17 -9.93
C SER A 24 5.57 -3.61 -8.53
N TYR A 25 6.37 -4.41 -7.81
CA TYR A 25 6.11 -4.85 -6.44
C TYR A 25 6.25 -3.71 -5.40
N LYS A 26 6.36 -2.44 -5.81
CA LYS A 26 6.15 -1.33 -4.88
C LYS A 26 4.82 -1.55 -4.14
N LYS A 27 4.98 -1.73 -2.84
CA LYS A 27 4.04 -2.26 -1.86
C LYS A 27 2.61 -1.72 -2.08
N MET A 28 1.79 -2.49 -2.79
CA MET A 28 0.33 -2.31 -2.77
C MET A 28 -0.19 -2.77 -1.39
N ARG A 29 0.12 -2.01 -0.34
CA ARG A 29 -0.75 -1.97 0.84
C ARG A 29 -1.91 -1.07 0.41
N SER A 30 -2.90 -1.66 -0.27
CA SER A 30 -4.07 -0.96 -0.82
C SER A 30 -5.05 -0.54 0.29
N ASP A 31 -4.51 0.04 1.35
CA ASP A 31 -5.30 0.66 2.40
C ASP A 31 -5.52 2.16 2.12
N GLY A 32 -4.61 2.78 1.36
CA GLY A 32 -4.70 4.16 0.90
C GLY A 32 -3.43 4.59 0.17
N CYS A 33 -3.44 5.81 -0.38
CA CYS A 33 -2.25 6.47 -0.91
C CYS A 33 -1.53 7.33 0.13
N GLU A 34 -2.23 7.70 1.19
CA GLU A 34 -1.72 8.43 2.33
C GLU A 34 -2.23 7.74 3.59
N ASP A 35 -1.36 7.55 4.58
CA ASP A 35 -1.73 7.07 5.91
C ASP A 35 -1.06 7.89 7.01
N HIS A 36 -1.80 8.15 8.09
CA HIS A 36 -1.32 8.86 9.26
C HIS A 36 -2.02 8.36 10.52
N ASP A 37 -1.35 8.35 11.67
CA ASP A 37 -1.99 8.01 12.94
C ASP A 37 -2.89 9.18 13.40
N SER A 38 -4.11 8.89 13.84
CA SER A 38 -5.08 9.94 14.20
C SER A 38 -4.53 10.84 15.32
N GLN A 39 -4.67 12.15 15.14
CA GLN A 39 -4.24 13.13 16.14
C GLN A 39 -5.30 13.38 17.21
N THR A 40 -6.56 13.02 16.93
CA THR A 40 -7.72 13.25 17.81
C THR A 40 -8.28 11.98 18.42
N TRP A 41 -7.71 10.80 18.13
CA TRP A 41 -8.06 9.55 18.79
C TRP A 41 -7.69 9.62 20.28
N ASP A 42 -8.66 9.33 21.13
CA ASP A 42 -8.57 9.44 22.60
C ASP A 42 -7.73 8.33 23.26
N GLY A 43 -7.19 7.40 22.47
CA GLY A 43 -6.40 6.27 22.95
C GLY A 43 -7.24 5.12 23.49
N ASN A 44 -8.57 5.15 23.34
CA ASN A 44 -9.43 4.05 23.72
C ASN A 44 -9.12 2.78 22.92
N MET A 45 -9.63 1.65 23.42
CA MET A 45 -9.46 0.36 22.77
C MET A 45 -10.07 0.39 21.36
N CYS A 46 -9.19 0.28 20.37
CA CYS A 46 -9.47 0.24 18.95
C CYS A 46 -9.07 -1.16 18.47
N VAL A 47 -10.01 -2.09 18.46
CA VAL A 47 -9.79 -3.47 17.96
C VAL A 47 -10.73 -3.86 16.83
N LYS A 48 -11.92 -3.25 16.78
CA LYS A 48 -12.90 -3.51 15.73
C LYS A 48 -12.61 -2.60 14.54
N HIS A 49 -12.52 -3.19 13.34
CA HIS A 49 -12.38 -2.43 12.10
C HIS A 49 -13.49 -1.40 11.96
N GLY A 50 -13.13 -0.18 11.55
CA GLY A 50 -14.06 0.92 11.34
C GLY A 50 -14.48 1.67 12.61
N THR A 51 -14.12 1.22 13.82
CA THR A 51 -14.45 1.94 15.07
C THR A 51 -13.98 3.39 15.04
N CYS A 52 -12.79 3.64 14.51
CA CYS A 52 -12.24 4.99 14.44
C CYS A 52 -12.46 5.69 13.08
N ASN A 53 -13.33 5.17 12.21
CA ASN A 53 -13.63 5.81 10.92
C ASN A 53 -14.12 7.24 11.09
N VAL A 54 -15.05 7.47 12.03
CA VAL A 54 -15.65 8.79 12.26
C VAL A 54 -14.59 9.81 12.67
N VAL A 55 -13.58 9.39 13.44
CA VAL A 55 -12.48 10.24 13.86
C VAL A 55 -11.62 10.61 12.64
N CYS A 56 -11.20 9.62 11.85
CA CYS A 56 -10.43 9.87 10.63
C CYS A 56 -11.18 10.73 9.60
N GLN A 57 -12.49 10.57 9.47
CA GLN A 57 -13.32 11.40 8.58
C GLN A 57 -13.35 12.87 9.00
N ARG A 58 -13.37 13.15 10.32
CA ARG A 58 -13.25 14.52 10.83
C ARG A 58 -11.87 15.12 10.60
N GLU A 59 -10.83 14.29 10.56
CA GLU A 59 -9.46 14.69 10.23
C GLU A 59 -9.21 14.82 8.71
N GLY A 60 -10.21 14.55 7.86
CA GLY A 60 -10.11 14.70 6.41
C GLY A 60 -9.59 13.46 5.67
N TYR A 61 -9.64 12.29 6.30
CA TYR A 61 -9.31 10.99 5.72
C TYR A 61 -10.58 10.19 5.38
N ASP A 62 -10.47 9.21 4.50
CA ASP A 62 -11.63 8.44 4.02
C ASP A 62 -12.06 7.34 5.01
N ARG A 63 -11.08 6.71 5.68
CA ARG A 63 -11.33 5.60 6.61
C ARG A 63 -10.25 5.49 7.69
N GLY A 64 -10.57 4.75 8.75
CA GLY A 64 -9.68 4.41 9.86
C GLY A 64 -9.55 2.90 10.06
N ARG A 65 -8.37 2.47 10.50
CA ARG A 65 -8.10 1.10 10.97
C ARG A 65 -7.52 1.14 12.36
N CYS A 66 -7.97 0.17 13.14
CA CYS A 66 -7.56 -0.04 14.51
C CYS A 66 -6.31 -0.91 14.63
N TYR A 67 -5.39 -0.47 15.50
CA TYR A 67 -4.19 -1.18 15.94
C TYR A 67 -4.08 -1.09 17.47
N VAL A 68 -4.89 -1.90 18.17
CA VAL A 68 -4.99 -2.00 19.64
C VAL A 68 -5.51 -0.73 20.32
N THR A 69 -4.68 0.30 20.44
CA THR A 69 -5.05 1.64 20.96
C THR A 69 -4.75 2.75 19.95
N VAL A 70 -4.12 2.40 18.83
CA VAL A 70 -3.79 3.32 17.76
C VAL A 70 -4.88 3.27 16.69
N CYS A 71 -5.40 4.42 16.33
CA CYS A 71 -6.19 4.57 15.11
C CYS A 71 -5.30 5.10 14.00
N ARG A 72 -5.24 4.38 12.87
CA ARG A 72 -4.55 4.84 11.67
C ARG A 72 -5.56 5.22 10.61
N CYS A 73 -5.45 6.45 10.12
CA CYS A 73 -6.28 7.02 9.08
C CYS A 73 -5.67 6.80 7.70
N TYR A 74 -6.53 6.60 6.70
CA TYR A 74 -6.13 6.33 5.33
C TYR A 74 -6.93 7.18 4.35
N LYS A 75 -6.23 7.68 3.34
CA LYS A 75 -6.82 8.40 2.21
C LYS A 75 -6.82 7.53 0.97
N ASN A 76 -7.96 7.47 0.30
CA ASN A 76 -8.10 6.80 -0.98
C ASN A 76 -7.29 7.56 -2.03
N CYS A 77 -6.65 6.81 -2.91
CA CYS A 77 -5.84 7.35 -3.99
C CYS A 77 -6.62 8.25 -4.97
N THR A 78 -7.92 8.03 -5.09
CA THR A 78 -8.81 8.81 -5.96
C THR A 78 -9.30 10.11 -5.31
N ALA A 79 -9.03 10.33 -4.03
CA ALA A 79 -9.46 11.50 -3.27
C ALA A 79 -8.37 12.59 -3.15
N LEU A 80 -7.19 12.37 -3.74
CA LEU A 80 -6.12 13.36 -3.79
C LEU A 80 -6.39 14.31 -4.98
N PRO A 81 -6.48 15.64 -4.76
CA PRO A 81 -6.57 16.59 -5.86
C PRO A 81 -5.28 16.55 -6.69
N ILE A 82 -5.45 16.60 -8.02
CA ILE A 82 -4.38 16.70 -9.02
C ILE A 82 -3.66 18.04 -8.88
#